data_AF-A0A6P2K2F3-F1
#
_entry.id   AF-A0A6P2K2F3-F1
#
_cell.length_a   1.000
_cell.length_b   1.000
_cell.length_c   1.000
_cell.angle_alpha   90.00
_cell.angle_beta   90.00
_cell.angle_gamma   90.00
#
_symmetry.space_group_name_H-M   'P 1'
#
loop_
_entity.id
_entity.type
_entity.pdbx_description
1 polymer ?
#
loop_
_entity_poly.entity_id
_entity_poly.type
_entity_poly.pdbx_seq_one_letter_code
_entity_poly.pdbx_strand_id
1 'polypeptide(L)'
;MSIFEGIYNWLGIFYMYAGGGGVAAAIFGVIAFNISRKFMGFVRLAEGIFAGFGWKNVKNIDLPAITKKSKQSGEPGALGVLYFRY
;
A
#
# COMPACT_ATOMS: atom_id res chain seq x y z
N MET A 1 19.72 22.48 37.35
CA MET A 1 20.42 22.96 36.14
C MET A 1 20.66 21.86 35.09
N SER A 2 20.22 20.61 35.31
CA SER A 2 20.42 19.48 34.36
C SER A 2 19.38 19.37 33.25
N ILE A 3 18.17 19.90 33.43
CA ILE A 3 17.09 19.81 32.42
C ILE A 3 17.41 20.71 31.21
N PHE A 4 18.03 21.87 31.44
CA PHE A 4 18.35 22.82 30.38
C PHE A 4 19.48 22.33 29.47
N GLU A 5 20.51 21.64 29.98
CA GLU A 5 21.56 21.05 29.14
C GLU A 5 21.02 19.98 28.18
N GLY A 6 19.98 19.24 28.58
CA GLY A 6 19.30 18.28 27.71
C GLY A 6 18.57 18.91 26.52
N ILE A 7 18.07 20.15 26.67
CA ILE A 7 17.29 20.86 25.63
C ILE A 7 18.21 21.39 24.51
N TYR A 8 19.46 21.73 24.82
CA TYR A 8 20.44 22.19 23.82
C TYR A 8 21.11 21.03 23.07
N ASN A 9 20.89 19.77 23.50
CA ASN A 9 21.42 18.58 22.83
C ASN A 9 20.50 18.12 21.69
N TRP A 10 20.51 18.89 20.61
CA TRP A 10 19.71 18.63 19.40
C TRP A 10 19.94 17.24 18.80
N LEU A 11 21.18 16.74 18.83
CA LEU A 11 21.52 15.40 18.33
C LEU A 11 20.89 14.31 19.20
N GLY A 12 20.98 14.42 20.53
CA GLY A 12 20.36 13.47 21.45
C GLY A 12 18.83 13.42 21.31
N ILE A 13 18.20 14.59 21.15
CA ILE A 13 16.76 14.71 20.90
C ILE A 13 16.41 14.02 19.57
N PHE A 14 17.16 14.28 18.50
CA PHE A 14 16.95 13.62 17.21
C PHE A 14 17.07 12.10 17.31
N TYR A 15 18.13 11.56 17.95
CA TYR A 15 18.30 10.12 18.10
C TYR A 15 17.22 9.47 18.97
N MET A 16 16.71 10.18 19.98
CA MET A 16 15.60 9.70 20.79
C MET A 16 14.31 9.57 19.98
N TYR A 17 13.96 10.59 19.18
CA TYR A 17 12.79 10.53 18.31
C TYR A 17 12.96 9.54 17.14
N ALA A 18 14.14 9.48 16.53
CA ALA A 18 14.46 8.53 15.47
C ALA A 18 14.45 7.08 16.00
N GLY A 19 14.95 6.86 17.22
CA GLY A 19 14.92 5.55 17.89
C GLY A 19 13.50 5.12 18.21
N GLY A 20 12.71 5.97 18.88
CA GLY A 20 11.31 5.68 19.19
C GLY A 20 10.45 5.50 17.92
N GLY A 21 10.61 6.38 16.94
CA GLY A 21 9.95 6.29 15.65
C GLY A 21 10.36 5.05 14.86
N GLY A 22 11.63 4.67 14.89
CA GLY A 22 12.15 3.47 14.25
C GLY A 22 11.57 2.18 14.85
N VAL A 23 11.49 2.10 16.18
CA VAL A 23 10.85 0.98 16.88
C VAL A 23 9.36 0.90 16.53
N ALA A 24 8.65 2.02 16.55
CA ALA A 24 7.24 2.06 16.16
C ALA A 24 7.04 1.62 14.71
N ALA A 25 7.85 2.13 13.78
CA ALA A 25 7.80 1.75 12.37
C ALA A 25 8.07 0.25 12.17
N ALA A 26 9.02 -0.33 12.91
CA ALA A 26 9.28 -1.77 12.86
C ALA A 26 8.07 -2.58 13.34
N ILE A 27 7.43 -2.19 14.43
CA ILE A 27 6.21 -2.85 14.95
C ILE A 27 5.09 -2.78 13.91
N PHE A 28 4.80 -1.58 13.38
CA PHE A 28 3.78 -1.41 12.35
C PHE A 28 4.13 -2.18 11.06
N GLY A 29 5.40 -2.23 10.67
CA GLY A 29 5.87 -3.02 9.53
C GLY A 29 5.62 -4.52 9.71
N VAL A 30 5.88 -5.06 10.90
CA VAL A 30 5.59 -6.46 11.22
C VAL A 30 4.08 -6.72 11.20
N ILE A 31 3.27 -5.83 11.76
CA ILE A 31 1.81 -5.95 11.74
C ILE A 31 1.31 -5.92 10.29
N ALA A 32 1.74 -4.94 9.49
CA ALA A 32 1.38 -4.80 8.09
C ALA A 32 1.77 -6.06 7.30
N PHE A 33 2.99 -6.57 7.47
CA PHE A 33 3.44 -7.80 6.81
C PHE A 33 2.57 -9.01 7.16
N ASN A 34 2.20 -9.18 8.43
CA ASN A 34 1.33 -10.27 8.87
C ASN A 34 -0.07 -10.15 8.26
N ILE A 35 -0.64 -8.95 8.25
CA ILE A 35 -1.93 -8.69 7.64
C ILE A 35 -1.85 -8.97 6.14
N SER A 36 -0.91 -8.37 5.40
CA SER A 36 -0.72 -8.62 3.96
C SER A 36 -0.60 -10.11 3.64
N ARG A 37 0.12 -10.88 4.45
CA ARG A 37 0.25 -12.34 4.27
C ARG A 37 -1.09 -13.07 4.42
N LYS A 38 -1.95 -12.67 5.37
CA LYS A 38 -3.30 -13.25 5.52
C LYS A 38 -4.18 -12.93 4.32
N PHE A 39 -4.05 -11.74 3.74
CA PHE A 39 -4.84 -11.32 2.58
C PHE A 39 -4.37 -11.94 1.25
N MET A 40 -3.17 -12.53 1.18
CA MET A 40 -2.68 -13.20 -0.03
C MET A 40 -3.57 -14.37 -0.51
N GLY A 41 -4.39 -14.96 0.35
CA GLY A 41 -5.40 -15.93 -0.07
C GLY A 41 -6.39 -15.34 -1.07
N PHE A 42 -6.93 -14.15 -0.76
CA PHE A 42 -7.83 -13.42 -1.65
C PHE A 42 -7.14 -12.97 -2.94
N VAL A 43 -5.87 -12.53 -2.84
CA VAL A 43 -5.06 -12.17 -4.02
C VAL A 43 -4.93 -13.36 -4.96
N ARG A 44 -4.60 -14.55 -4.45
CA ARG A 44 -4.48 -15.76 -5.26
C ARG A 44 -5.80 -16.19 -5.89
N LEU A 45 -6.92 -16.02 -5.19
CA LEU A 45 -8.25 -16.28 -5.75
C LEU A 45 -8.55 -15.33 -6.92
N ALA A 46 -8.31 -14.03 -6.74
CA ALA A 46 -8.46 -13.05 -7.82
C ALA A 46 -7.54 -13.37 -9.00
N GLU A 47 -6.27 -13.72 -8.73
CA GLU A 47 -5.32 -14.18 -9.76
C GLU A 47 -5.86 -15.37 -10.56
N GLY A 48 -6.43 -16.36 -9.87
CA GLY A 48 -7.03 -17.54 -10.50
C GLY A 48 -8.23 -17.21 -11.39
N ILE A 49 -9.12 -16.32 -10.93
CA ILE A 49 -10.27 -15.87 -11.72
C ILE A 49 -9.80 -15.17 -12.99
N PHE A 50 -8.89 -14.19 -12.88
CA PHE A 50 -8.36 -13.48 -14.05
C PHE A 50 -7.60 -14.38 -15.00
N ALA A 51 -6.80 -15.34 -14.49
CA ALA A 51 -6.14 -16.34 -15.31
C ALA A 51 -7.16 -17.22 -16.06
N GLY A 52 -8.27 -17.58 -15.41
CA GLY A 52 -9.39 -18.29 -16.04
C GLY A 52 -10.06 -17.48 -17.16
N PHE A 53 -10.10 -16.15 -17.05
CA PHE A 53 -10.53 -15.24 -18.12
C PHE A 53 -9.47 -15.03 -19.22
N GLY A 54 -8.35 -15.75 -19.19
CA GLY A 54 -7.32 -15.72 -20.22
C GLY A 54 -6.30 -14.58 -20.07
N TRP A 55 -6.28 -13.88 -18.93
CA TRP A 55 -5.32 -12.80 -18.70
C TRP A 55 -3.92 -13.36 -18.44
N LYS A 56 -2.95 -12.94 -19.25
CA LYS A 56 -1.53 -13.32 -19.08
C LYS A 56 -0.86 -12.40 -18.06
N ASN A 57 -0.04 -12.97 -17.18
CA ASN A 57 0.76 -12.23 -16.20
C ASN A 57 -0.06 -11.38 -15.22
N VAL A 58 -1.12 -11.96 -14.64
CA VAL A 58 -2.05 -11.27 -13.71
C VAL A 58 -1.36 -10.58 -12.53
N LYS A 59 -0.21 -11.10 -12.08
CA LYS A 59 0.57 -10.50 -10.99
C LYS A 59 1.10 -9.10 -11.27
N ASN A 60 1.25 -8.74 -12.55
CA ASN A 60 1.80 -7.46 -12.99
C ASN A 60 0.83 -6.72 -13.90
N ILE A 61 -0.47 -6.98 -13.78
CA ILE A 61 -1.47 -6.41 -14.68
C ILE A 61 -1.92 -5.01 -14.23
N ASP A 62 -1.76 -4.04 -15.11
CA ASP A 62 -2.27 -2.68 -14.91
C ASP A 62 -3.67 -2.57 -15.50
N LEU A 63 -4.68 -2.80 -14.65
CA LEU A 63 -6.09 -2.68 -15.03
C LEU A 63 -6.44 -1.28 -15.56
N PRO A 64 -6.07 -0.17 -14.90
CA PRO A 64 -6.29 1.17 -15.42
C PRO A 64 -5.74 1.39 -16.84
N ALA A 65 -4.52 0.94 -17.12
CA ALA A 65 -3.90 1.10 -18.43
C ALA A 65 -4.63 0.28 -19.51
N ILE A 66 -5.00 -0.96 -19.21
CA ILE A 66 -5.74 -1.84 -20.13
C ILE A 66 -7.14 -1.28 -20.39
N THR A 67 -7.87 -0.88 -19.35
CA THR A 67 -9.21 -0.28 -19.49
C THR A 67 -9.15 1.00 -20.31
N LYS A 68 -8.14 1.87 -20.14
CA LYS A 68 -7.99 3.08 -20.98
C LYS A 68 -7.74 2.75 -22.45
N LYS A 69 -6.96 1.71 -22.75
CA LYS A 69 -6.67 1.28 -24.14
C LYS A 69 -7.85 0.58 -24.80
N SER A 70 -8.63 -0.17 -24.03
CA SER A 70 -9.79 -0.94 -24.52
C SER A 70 -11.07 -0.11 -24.59
N LYS A 71 -11.10 1.08 -23.99
CA LYS A 71 -12.30 1.92 -23.90
C LYS A 71 -12.75 2.38 -25.28
N GLN A 72 -13.96 2.00 -25.68
CA GLN A 72 -14.58 2.53 -26.88
C GLN A 72 -15.23 3.90 -26.63
N SER A 73 -15.31 4.74 -27.65
CA SER A 73 -15.96 6.05 -27.58
C SER A 73 -17.46 5.89 -27.31
N GLY A 74 -17.88 6.14 -26.08
CA GLY A 74 -19.28 5.99 -25.62
C GLY A 74 -19.43 5.09 -24.40
N GLU A 75 -18.41 4.29 -24.04
CA GLU A 75 -18.49 3.45 -22.85
C GLU A 75 -18.44 4.29 -21.56
N PRO A 76 -19.29 3.96 -20.56
CA PRO A 76 -19.28 4.61 -19.26
C PRO A 76 -17.89 4.51 -18.61
N GLY A 77 -17.57 5.46 -17.72
CA GLY A 77 -16.29 5.46 -17.00
C GLY A 77 -16.02 4.13 -16.30
N ALA A 78 -14.74 3.78 -16.10
CA ALA A 78 -14.36 2.54 -15.42
C ALA A 78 -15.19 2.38 -14.14
N LEU A 79 -15.82 1.21 -13.95
CA LEU A 79 -16.85 1.00 -12.92
C LEU A 79 -16.38 1.41 -11.51
N GLY A 80 -15.10 1.24 -11.19
CA GLY A 80 -14.52 1.70 -9.93
C GLY A 80 -14.56 3.23 -9.75
N VAL A 81 -14.40 4.01 -10.81
CA VAL A 81 -14.51 5.49 -10.76
C VAL A 81 -15.98 5.93 -10.62
N LEU A 82 -16.92 5.16 -11.16
CA LEU A 82 -18.34 5.47 -11.04
C LEU A 82 -18.92 5.13 -9.67
N TYR A 83 -18.48 4.03 -9.05
CA TYR A 83 -18.98 3.57 -7.75
C TYR A 83 -18.27 4.19 -6.54
N PHE A 84 -16.99 4.54 -6.65
CA PHE A 84 -16.22 5.12 -5.55
C PHE A 84 -16.03 6.63 -5.71
N ARG A 85 -17.10 7.35 -6.07
CA ARG A 85 -17.11 8.80 -6.15
C ARG A 85 -17.33 9.35 -4.73
N TYR A 86 -16.24 9.74 -4.06
CA TYR A 86 -16.27 10.54 -2.83
C TYR A 86 -16.18 12.02 -3.15
#